data_AF-A0A0N5BLN7-F1
#
_entry.id   AF-A0A0N5BLN7-F1
#
_cell.length_a   1.000
_cell.length_b   1.000
_cell.length_c   1.000
_cell.angle_alpha   90.00
_cell.angle_beta   90.00
_cell.angle_gamma   90.00
#
_symmetry.space_group_name_H-M   'P 1'
#
loop_
_entity.id
_entity.type
_entity.pdbx_description
1 polymer ?
#
loop_
_entity_poly.entity_id
_entity_poly.type
_entity_poly.pdbx_seq_one_letter_code
_entity_poly.pdbx_strand_id
1 'polypeptide(L)'
;IALFIFYLFPSNRLEFSSINYGWNYTGNKSLGYQIENKSVLTMLVISFICYLFIIGKIMYMRGLSSSGIIITFSDMKLLVQAIINFITITLLEICWYQLSGIITDAELNLLAINYLFIFVSGANTLLNFFFIKEVRREVKTILICYTNGKQNITRTVVRRIPFRDRDKNMSTKTKILTE
;
A
#
# COMPACT_ATOMS: atom_id res chain seq x y z
N ILE A 1 -9.26 11.01 10.79
CA ILE A 1 -9.38 12.14 11.75
C ILE A 1 -10.79 12.73 11.72
N ALA A 2 -11.31 13.18 10.58
CA ALA A 2 -12.68 13.71 10.50
C ALA A 2 -13.78 12.73 10.98
N LEU A 3 -13.75 11.47 10.52
CA LEU A 3 -14.67 10.43 11.00
C LEU A 3 -14.54 10.13 12.50
N PHE A 4 -13.31 10.16 13.02
CA PHE A 4 -13.07 9.94 14.44
C PHE A 4 -13.71 11.07 15.28
N ILE A 5 -13.55 12.32 14.84
CA ILE A 5 -14.21 13.47 15.47
C ILE A 5 -15.74 13.35 15.37
N PHE A 6 -16.27 12.87 14.25
CA PHE A 6 -17.70 12.64 14.07
C PHE A 6 -18.26 11.61 15.07
N TYR A 7 -17.54 10.52 15.34
CA TYR A 7 -17.95 9.49 16.30
C TYR A 7 -17.84 9.92 17.78
N LEU A 8 -17.09 10.98 18.09
CA LEU A 8 -17.02 11.52 19.45
C LEU A 8 -18.28 12.28 19.87
N PHE A 9 -19.11 12.72 18.91
CA PHE A 9 -20.38 13.36 19.23
C PHE A 9 -21.39 12.33 19.75
N PRO A 10 -22.03 12.56 20.90
CA PRO A 10 -22.91 11.57 21.53
C PRO A 10 -24.13 11.20 20.66
N SER A 11 -24.57 12.11 19.80
CA SER A 11 -25.62 11.88 18.81
C SER A 11 -25.20 10.98 17.65
N ASN A 12 -23.90 10.79 17.40
CA ASN A 12 -23.37 10.04 16.27
C ASN A 12 -22.47 8.86 16.71
N ARG A 13 -22.51 8.52 18.00
CA ARG A 13 -21.74 7.39 18.53
C ARG A 13 -22.21 6.07 17.90
N LEU A 14 -21.28 5.14 17.79
CA LEU A 14 -21.55 3.77 17.37
C LEU A 14 -21.91 2.94 18.59
N GLU A 15 -23.02 2.22 18.52
CA GLU A 15 -23.51 1.32 19.55
C GLU A 15 -23.72 -0.05 18.93
N PHE A 16 -23.21 -1.09 19.60
CA PHE A 16 -23.35 -2.45 19.12
C PHE A 16 -24.79 -2.92 19.33
N SER A 17 -25.45 -3.30 18.24
CA SER A 17 -26.82 -3.80 18.25
C SER A 17 -26.80 -5.32 18.13
N SER A 18 -27.21 -6.01 19.20
CA SER A 18 -27.32 -7.47 19.23
C SER A 18 -28.33 -8.02 18.21
N ILE A 19 -29.34 -7.22 17.84
CA ILE A 19 -30.38 -7.61 16.86
C ILE A 19 -29.80 -7.72 15.45
N ASN A 20 -28.87 -6.83 15.10
CA ASN A 20 -28.29 -6.76 13.77
C ASN A 20 -26.83 -7.23 13.78
N TYR A 21 -26.35 -7.87 14.85
CA TYR A 21 -24.95 -8.30 15.01
C TYR A 21 -23.92 -7.30 14.45
N GLY A 22 -24.12 -6.01 14.73
CA GLY A 22 -23.46 -4.96 13.98
C GLY A 22 -23.45 -3.62 14.71
N TRP A 23 -22.53 -2.75 14.28
CA TRP A 23 -22.40 -1.41 14.82
C TRP A 23 -23.42 -0.48 14.17
N ASN A 24 -24.27 0.13 14.98
CA ASN A 24 -25.29 1.06 14.53
C ASN A 24 -25.07 2.44 15.12
N TYR A 25 -25.46 3.47 14.37
CA TYR A 25 -25.49 4.84 14.87
C TYR A 25 -26.66 5.04 15.85
N THR A 26 -26.38 5.63 17.01
CA THR A 26 -27.42 5.94 18.01
C THR A 26 -28.37 7.06 17.53
N GLY A 27 -27.88 8.03 16.75
CA GLY A 27 -28.70 9.11 16.16
C GLY A 27 -29.11 8.85 14.72
N ASN A 28 -28.84 9.80 13.82
CA ASN A 28 -29.30 9.71 12.43
C ASN A 28 -28.48 8.69 11.62
N LYS A 29 -29.01 7.45 11.58
CA LYS A 29 -28.42 6.31 10.86
C LYS A 29 -28.13 6.59 9.39
N SER A 30 -29.02 7.29 8.70
CA SER A 30 -28.86 7.61 7.28
C SER A 30 -27.69 8.57 7.05
N LEU A 31 -27.57 9.58 7.90
CA LEU A 31 -26.51 10.59 7.77
C LEU A 31 -25.14 10.01 8.10
N GLY A 32 -25.03 9.22 9.18
CA GLY A 32 -23.78 8.53 9.55
C GLY A 32 -23.29 7.61 8.44
N TYR A 33 -24.17 6.75 7.92
CA TYR A 33 -23.86 5.84 6.82
C TYR A 33 -23.40 6.59 5.55
N GLN A 34 -24.09 7.66 5.16
CA GLN A 34 -23.72 8.43 3.97
C GLN A 34 -22.35 9.11 4.10
N ILE A 35 -22.04 9.66 5.28
CA ILE A 35 -20.75 10.32 5.54
C ILE A 35 -19.62 9.29 5.50
N GLU A 36 -19.79 8.16 6.18
CA GLU A 36 -18.80 7.09 6.21
C GLU A 36 -18.52 6.56 4.80
N ASN A 37 -19.57 6.17 4.07
CA ASN A 37 -19.44 5.62 2.73
C ASN A 37 -18.77 6.63 1.77
N LYS A 38 -19.26 7.88 1.73
CA LYS A 38 -18.66 8.92 0.87
C LYS A 38 -17.20 9.20 1.23
N SER A 39 -16.85 9.16 2.52
CA SER A 39 -15.47 9.35 2.97
C SER A 39 -14.57 8.20 2.52
N VAL A 40 -15.02 6.95 2.67
CA VAL A 40 -14.27 5.76 2.24
C VAL A 40 -14.06 5.79 0.73
N LEU A 41 -15.11 6.04 -0.05
CA LEU A 41 -15.03 6.13 -1.50
C LEU A 41 -14.09 7.26 -1.96
N THR A 42 -14.16 8.43 -1.33
CA THR A 42 -13.29 9.57 -1.65
C THR A 42 -11.82 9.24 -1.39
N MET A 43 -11.50 8.64 -0.25
CA MET A 43 -10.14 8.20 0.08
C MET A 43 -9.62 7.16 -0.93
N LEU A 44 -10.50 6.26 -1.36
CA LEU A 44 -10.18 5.22 -2.32
C LEU A 44 -9.86 5.79 -3.70
N VAL A 45 -10.65 6.77 -4.18
CA VAL A 45 -10.39 7.49 -5.43
C VAL A 45 -9.07 8.26 -5.37
N ILE A 46 -8.81 8.98 -4.26
CA ILE A 46 -7.54 9.69 -4.07
C ILE A 46 -6.36 8.72 -4.12
N SER A 47 -6.46 7.59 -3.42
CA SER A 47 -5.44 6.53 -3.44
C SER A 47 -5.19 6.01 -4.86
N PHE A 48 -6.26 5.73 -5.60
CA PHE A 48 -6.16 5.26 -6.99
C PHE A 48 -5.45 6.28 -7.91
N ILE A 49 -5.79 7.56 -7.80
CA ILE A 49 -5.11 8.65 -8.54
C ILE A 49 -3.62 8.70 -8.18
N CYS A 50 -3.28 8.61 -6.89
CA CYS A 50 -1.88 8.55 -6.45
C CYS A 50 -1.12 7.37 -7.06
N TYR A 51 -1.74 6.18 -7.14
CA TYR A 51 -1.14 5.02 -7.79
C TYR A 51 -0.87 5.25 -9.28
N LEU A 52 -1.82 5.88 -10.00
CA LEU A 52 -1.61 6.26 -11.40
C LEU A 52 -0.42 7.22 -11.56
N PHE A 53 -0.29 8.22 -10.69
CA PHE A 53 0.85 9.13 -10.71
C PHE A 53 2.19 8.43 -10.42
N ILE A 54 2.22 7.51 -9.45
CA ILE A 54 3.42 6.72 -9.14
C ILE A 54 3.89 5.94 -10.37
N ILE A 55 2.98 5.26 -11.06
CA ILE A 55 3.30 4.48 -12.25
C ILE A 55 3.71 5.37 -13.41
N GLY A 56 2.99 6.47 -13.64
CA GLY A 56 3.36 7.46 -14.64
C GLY A 56 4.77 7.98 -14.42
N LYS A 57 5.13 8.29 -13.16
CA LYS A 57 6.49 8.71 -12.79
C LYS A 57 7.52 7.60 -13.02
N ILE A 58 7.22 6.35 -12.67
CA ILE A 58 8.11 5.20 -12.92
C ILE A 58 8.35 5.03 -14.43
N MET A 59 7.30 5.12 -15.24
CA MET A 59 7.39 5.05 -16.70
C MET A 59 8.23 6.19 -17.28
N TYR A 60 8.01 7.42 -16.82
CA TYR A 60 8.79 8.59 -17.25
C TYR A 60 10.29 8.43 -16.94
N MET A 61 10.62 8.04 -15.70
CA MET A 61 12.02 7.84 -15.28
C MET A 61 12.72 6.72 -16.07
N ARG A 62 11.99 5.66 -16.44
CA ARG A 62 12.53 4.58 -17.27
C ARG A 62 12.72 5.01 -18.73
N GLY A 63 11.79 5.78 -19.28
CA GLY A 63 11.92 6.35 -20.63
C GLY A 63 13.12 7.29 -20.79
N LEU A 64 13.54 7.96 -19.71
CA LEU A 64 14.73 8.80 -19.69
C LEU A 64 16.06 8.02 -19.55
N SER A 65 16.03 6.81 -18.97
CA SER A 65 17.24 6.08 -18.56
C SER A 65 17.61 4.91 -19.49
N SER A 66 16.63 4.35 -20.22
CA SER A 66 16.83 3.20 -21.12
C SER A 66 16.14 3.46 -22.46
N SER A 67 16.78 3.08 -23.58
CA SER A 67 16.25 3.25 -24.94
C SER A 67 15.05 2.34 -25.29
N GLY A 68 14.39 1.76 -24.29
CA GLY A 68 13.24 0.88 -24.48
C GLY A 68 12.27 0.93 -23.30
N ILE A 69 11.00 1.20 -23.60
CA ILE A 69 9.87 1.06 -22.67
C ILE A 69 9.57 -0.44 -22.54
N ILE A 70 10.35 -1.15 -21.72
CA ILE A 70 9.99 -2.50 -21.29
C ILE A 70 9.33 -2.37 -19.92
N ILE A 71 8.00 -2.22 -19.93
CA ILE A 71 7.18 -2.26 -18.73
C ILE A 71 7.31 -3.66 -18.15
N THR A 72 7.92 -3.76 -16.97
CA THR A 72 8.04 -5.06 -16.32
C THR A 72 6.78 -5.32 -15.51
N PHE A 73 6.25 -6.54 -15.55
CA PHE A 73 5.07 -6.92 -14.76
C PHE A 73 5.25 -6.60 -13.26
N SER A 74 6.51 -6.57 -12.78
CA SER A 74 6.84 -6.16 -11.42
C SER A 74 6.42 -4.73 -11.07
N ASP A 75 6.45 -3.80 -12.03
CA ASP A 75 6.09 -2.39 -11.81
C ASP A 75 4.56 -2.22 -11.71
N MET A 76 3.80 -3.06 -12.42
CA MET A 76 2.33 -3.02 -12.43
C MET A 76 1.69 -3.71 -11.21
N LYS A 77 2.45 -4.45 -10.41
CA LYS A 77 1.91 -5.19 -9.24
C LYS A 77 1.19 -4.28 -8.25
N LEU A 78 1.74 -3.10 -7.99
CA LEU A 78 1.13 -2.10 -7.10
C LEU A 78 -0.19 -1.57 -7.66
N LEU A 79 -0.28 -1.38 -8.99
CA LEU A 79 -1.51 -0.99 -9.65
C LEU A 79 -2.58 -2.06 -9.53
N VAL A 80 -2.20 -3.30 -9.86
CA VAL A 80 -3.11 -4.44 -9.83
C VAL A 80 -3.67 -4.63 -8.43
N GLN A 81 -2.82 -4.51 -7.41
CA GLN A 81 -3.26 -4.53 -6.03
C GLN A 81 -4.25 -3.38 -5.71
N ALA A 82 -3.95 -2.15 -6.11
CA ALA A 82 -4.85 -1.01 -5.91
C ALA A 82 -6.21 -1.22 -6.61
N ILE A 83 -6.20 -1.75 -7.83
CA ILE A 83 -7.42 -2.07 -8.59
C ILE A 83 -8.22 -3.16 -7.89
N ILE A 84 -7.58 -4.25 -7.45
CA ILE A 84 -8.29 -5.33 -6.74
C ILE A 84 -8.93 -4.78 -5.47
N ASN A 85 -8.20 -3.98 -4.68
CA ASN A 85 -8.77 -3.35 -3.48
C ASN A 85 -9.92 -2.39 -3.80
N PHE A 86 -9.80 -1.63 -4.88
CA PHE A 86 -10.86 -0.72 -5.32
C PHE A 86 -12.15 -1.50 -5.62
N ILE A 87 -12.01 -2.59 -6.40
CA ILE A 87 -13.11 -3.46 -6.79
C ILE A 87 -13.73 -4.14 -5.57
N THR A 88 -12.94 -4.70 -4.68
CA THR A 88 -13.46 -5.44 -3.52
C THR A 88 -14.20 -4.52 -2.53
N ILE A 89 -13.71 -3.31 -2.29
CA ILE A 89 -14.40 -2.31 -1.46
C ILE A 89 -15.70 -1.86 -2.15
N THR A 90 -15.66 -1.57 -3.46
CA THR A 90 -16.86 -1.16 -4.19
C THR A 90 -17.92 -2.26 -4.19
N LEU A 91 -17.53 -3.53 -4.37
CA LEU A 91 -18.44 -4.67 -4.28
C LEU A 91 -19.07 -4.78 -2.89
N LEU A 92 -18.29 -4.58 -1.82
CA LEU A 92 -18.80 -4.59 -0.45
C LEU A 92 -19.83 -3.48 -0.21
N GLU A 93 -19.58 -2.27 -0.73
CA GLU A 93 -20.53 -1.14 -0.65
C GLU A 93 -21.83 -1.45 -1.41
N ILE A 94 -21.73 -2.06 -2.59
CA ILE A 94 -22.89 -2.52 -3.35
C ILE A 94 -23.66 -3.59 -2.56
N CYS A 95 -22.97 -4.54 -1.93
CA CYS A 95 -23.62 -5.53 -1.07
C CYS A 95 -24.35 -4.88 0.10
N TRP A 96 -23.75 -3.90 0.78
CA TRP A 96 -24.44 -3.15 1.85
C TRP A 96 -25.70 -2.43 1.37
N TYR A 97 -25.67 -1.88 0.16
CA TYR A 97 -26.81 -1.16 -0.40
C TYR A 97 -27.93 -2.09 -0.91
N GLN A 98 -27.58 -3.06 -1.75
CA GLN A 98 -28.53 -3.83 -2.56
C GLN A 98 -28.96 -5.16 -1.93
N LEU A 99 -28.11 -5.77 -1.10
CA LEU A 99 -28.41 -7.10 -0.59
C LEU A 99 -29.58 -7.05 0.39
N SER A 100 -29.83 -5.91 1.05
CA SER A 100 -31.01 -5.69 1.92
C SER A 100 -32.37 -5.96 1.26
N GLY A 101 -32.45 -5.98 -0.09
CA GLY A 101 -33.68 -6.24 -0.85
C GLY A 101 -33.73 -7.56 -1.61
N ILE A 102 -32.65 -8.35 -1.67
CA ILE A 102 -32.54 -9.54 -2.56
C ILE A 102 -32.75 -10.85 -1.81
N ILE A 103 -32.30 -10.94 -0.55
CA ILE A 103 -32.41 -12.18 0.25
C ILE A 103 -33.53 -12.00 1.27
N THR A 104 -34.53 -12.88 1.21
CA THR A 104 -35.72 -12.87 2.08
C THR A 104 -35.39 -13.08 3.55
N ASP A 105 -34.23 -13.67 3.84
CA ASP A 105 -33.74 -13.95 5.19
C ASP A 105 -32.68 -12.93 5.61
N ALA A 106 -33.09 -11.98 6.46
CA ALA A 106 -32.28 -10.84 6.85
C ALA A 106 -31.01 -11.24 7.63
N GLU A 107 -31.05 -12.33 8.40
CA GLU A 107 -29.92 -12.75 9.24
C GLU A 107 -28.78 -13.35 8.42
N LEU A 108 -29.08 -14.28 7.50
CA LEU A 108 -28.09 -14.91 6.62
C LEU A 108 -27.40 -13.89 5.71
N ASN A 109 -28.17 -12.92 5.24
CA ASN A 109 -27.70 -11.83 4.41
C ASN A 109 -26.67 -10.97 5.15
N LEU A 110 -27.02 -10.52 6.35
CA LEU A 110 -26.14 -9.68 7.16
C LEU A 110 -24.87 -10.42 7.59
N LEU A 111 -24.99 -11.72 7.90
CA LEU A 111 -23.86 -12.58 8.22
C LEU A 111 -22.86 -12.66 7.04
N ALA A 112 -23.36 -12.90 5.82
CA ALA A 112 -22.52 -12.97 4.62
C ALA A 112 -21.77 -11.66 4.34
N ILE A 113 -22.46 -10.51 4.48
CA ILE A 113 -21.84 -9.19 4.29
C ILE A 113 -20.77 -8.93 5.35
N ASN A 114 -20.99 -9.32 6.61
CA ASN A 114 -20.01 -9.16 7.68
C ASN A 114 -18.73 -9.99 7.43
N TYR A 115 -18.85 -11.23 6.93
CA TYR A 115 -17.69 -12.02 6.53
C TYR A 115 -16.94 -11.39 5.35
N LEU A 116 -17.66 -10.85 4.36
CA LEU A 116 -17.06 -10.12 3.25
C LEU A 116 -16.31 -8.87 3.76
N PHE A 117 -16.90 -8.12 4.71
CA PHE A 117 -16.26 -6.96 5.33
C PHE A 117 -14.95 -7.33 6.03
N ILE A 118 -14.92 -8.43 6.80
CA ILE A 118 -13.69 -8.92 7.44
C ILE A 118 -12.63 -9.26 6.38
N PHE A 119 -13.02 -9.95 5.31
CA PHE A 119 -12.12 -10.29 4.22
C PHE A 119 -11.53 -9.06 3.54
N VAL A 120 -12.38 -8.09 3.18
CA VAL A 120 -11.95 -6.83 2.53
C VAL A 120 -11.03 -6.02 3.45
N SER A 121 -11.30 -5.99 4.76
CA SER A 121 -10.45 -5.32 5.75
C SER A 121 -9.04 -5.93 5.80
N GLY A 122 -8.92 -7.24 5.65
CA GLY A 122 -7.63 -7.95 5.59
C GLY A 122 -6.98 -8.00 4.21
N ALA A 123 -7.75 -7.80 3.14
CA ALA A 123 -7.31 -7.99 1.76
C ALA A 123 -6.10 -7.10 1.41
N ASN A 124 -6.09 -5.85 1.88
CA ASN A 124 -4.98 -4.92 1.65
C ASN A 124 -3.63 -5.48 2.12
N THR A 125 -3.61 -6.05 3.33
CA THR A 125 -2.41 -6.64 3.94
C THR A 125 -2.03 -7.95 3.26
N LEU A 126 -3.02 -8.80 2.96
CA LEU A 126 -2.80 -10.06 2.23
C LEU A 126 -2.19 -9.80 0.85
N LEU A 127 -2.73 -8.85 0.08
CA LEU A 127 -2.23 -8.50 -1.23
C LEU A 127 -0.80 -7.93 -1.15
N ASN A 128 -0.50 -7.07 -0.18
CA ASN A 128 0.87 -6.59 0.07
C ASN A 128 1.83 -7.77 0.31
N PHE A 129 1.42 -8.74 1.13
CA PHE A 129 2.21 -9.93 1.39
C PHE A 129 2.42 -10.76 0.11
N PHE A 130 1.42 -10.97 -0.74
CA PHE A 130 1.59 -11.75 -1.96
C PHE A 130 2.44 -11.04 -3.03
N PHE A 131 2.21 -9.74 -3.24
CA PHE A 131 2.80 -9.00 -4.35
C PHE A 131 4.20 -8.46 -4.06
N ILE A 132 4.49 -8.03 -2.83
CA ILE A 132 5.77 -7.43 -2.47
C ILE A 132 6.76 -8.52 -2.02
N LYS A 133 7.80 -8.76 -2.84
CA LYS A 133 8.82 -9.78 -2.56
C LYS A 133 9.63 -9.45 -1.31
N GLU A 134 9.94 -8.17 -1.12
CA GLU A 134 10.69 -7.65 0.03
C GLU A 134 9.94 -7.96 1.32
N VAL A 135 8.64 -7.68 1.39
CA VAL A 135 7.79 -8.01 2.56
C VAL A 135 7.84 -9.51 2.86
N ARG A 136 7.70 -10.38 1.85
CA ARG A 136 7.80 -11.84 2.08
C ARG A 136 9.18 -12.25 2.56
N ARG A 137 10.23 -11.63 2.05
CA ARG A 137 11.59 -11.90 2.48
C ARG A 137 11.74 -11.53 3.95
N GLU A 138 11.35 -10.32 4.35
CA GLU A 138 11.44 -9.88 5.75
C GLU A 138 10.57 -10.74 6.68
N VAL A 139 9.34 -11.10 6.28
CA VAL A 139 8.49 -12.00 7.08
C VAL A 139 9.13 -13.38 7.23
N LYS A 140 9.69 -13.94 6.14
CA LYS A 140 10.45 -15.19 6.21
C LYS A 140 11.69 -15.06 7.07
N THR A 141 12.42 -13.94 6.99
CA THR A 141 13.55 -13.65 7.86
C THR A 141 13.11 -13.63 9.31
N ILE A 142 12.02 -12.95 9.67
CA ILE A 142 11.50 -12.93 11.04
C ILE A 142 11.09 -14.34 11.49
N LEU A 143 10.39 -15.11 10.65
CA LEU A 143 9.96 -16.48 10.98
C LEU A 143 11.13 -17.46 11.10
N ILE A 144 12.13 -17.37 10.22
CA ILE A 144 13.24 -18.34 10.09
C ILE A 144 14.47 -17.91 10.93
N CYS A 145 14.67 -16.62 11.20
CA CYS A 145 15.74 -16.12 12.08
C CYS A 145 15.45 -16.35 13.57
N TYR A 146 14.23 -16.74 13.96
CA TYR A 146 14.03 -17.34 15.27
C TYR A 146 14.69 -18.73 15.38
N THR A 147 15.00 -19.37 14.24
CA THR A 147 15.55 -20.75 14.20
C THR A 147 17.01 -20.84 13.77
N ASN A 148 17.60 -19.80 13.15
CA ASN A 148 18.99 -19.85 12.71
C ASN A 148 19.76 -18.56 13.03
N GLY A 149 20.26 -18.48 14.27
CA GLY A 149 21.31 -17.55 14.64
C GLY A 149 22.65 -17.95 14.00
N LYS A 150 22.90 -17.52 12.76
CA LYS A 150 24.25 -17.43 12.14
C LYS A 150 24.16 -16.63 10.84
N GLN A 151 24.17 -15.30 10.94
CA GLN A 151 24.43 -14.46 9.77
C GLN A 151 25.94 -14.42 9.53
N ASN A 152 26.40 -15.03 8.45
CA ASN A 152 27.74 -14.79 7.92
C ASN A 152 27.76 -13.37 7.33
N ILE A 153 28.27 -12.41 8.10
CA ILE A 153 28.59 -11.06 7.64
C ILE A 153 29.60 -11.20 6.50
N THR A 154 29.13 -11.14 5.26
CA THR A 154 30.03 -11.05 4.12
C THR A 154 30.52 -9.62 4.08
N ARG A 155 31.75 -9.38 4.55
CA ARG A 155 32.42 -8.08 4.47
C ARG A 155 32.36 -7.61 3.01
N THR A 156 31.57 -6.58 2.75
CA THR A 156 31.71 -5.77 1.54
C THR A 156 33.07 -5.10 1.60
N VAL A 157 34.05 -5.71 0.93
CA VAL A 157 35.35 -5.06 0.67
C VAL A 157 35.06 -3.92 -0.30
N VAL A 158 34.86 -2.72 0.25
CA VAL A 158 34.83 -1.48 -0.51
C VAL A 158 36.22 -1.31 -1.12
N ARG A 159 36.34 -1.65 -2.40
CA ARG A 159 37.55 -1.39 -3.20
C ARG A 159 37.65 0.13 -3.34
N ARG A 160 38.43 0.79 -2.48
CA ARG A 160 38.78 2.19 -2.68
C ARG A 160 39.49 2.30 -4.03
N ILE A 161 38.87 3.02 -4.95
CA ILE A 161 39.54 3.44 -6.18
C ILE A 161 40.69 4.35 -5.73
N PRO A 162 41.97 4.02 -6.00
CA PRO A 162 43.05 4.92 -5.67
C PRO A 162 42.87 6.18 -6.51
N PHE A 163 42.65 7.31 -5.84
CA PHE A 163 42.71 8.62 -6.46
C PHE A 163 44.14 8.79 -6.95
N ARG A 164 44.31 8.73 -8.27
CA ARG A 164 45.60 8.86 -8.93
C ARG A 164 46.02 10.32 -8.78
N ASP A 165 46.91 10.57 -7.82
CA ASP A 165 47.62 11.85 -7.68
C ASP A 165 48.24 12.22 -9.02
N ARG A 166 47.68 13.25 -9.63
CA ARG A 166 48.10 13.78 -10.92
C ARG A 166 48.81 15.12 -10.69
N ASP A 167 49.79 15.16 -9.80
CA ASP A 167 50.60 16.36 -9.53
C ASP A 167 52.03 16.04 -9.09
N LYS A 168 52.87 15.45 -9.96
CA LYS A 168 54.35 15.53 -9.81
C LYS A 168 55.16 15.62 -11.12
N ASN A 169 54.53 15.81 -12.29
CA ASN A 169 55.27 16.00 -13.55
C ASN A 169 55.47 17.47 -13.96
N MET A 170 55.18 18.43 -13.08
CA MET A 170 55.40 19.86 -13.32
C MET A 170 56.62 20.43 -12.56
N SER A 171 57.61 19.60 -12.22
CA SER A 171 58.89 20.07 -11.63
C SER A 171 60.12 19.71 -12.48
N THR A 172 60.00 18.84 -13.47
CA THR A 172 61.15 18.36 -14.26
C THR A 172 61.27 19.03 -15.62
N LYS A 173 60.29 19.83 -16.05
CA LYS A 173 60.34 20.57 -17.33
C LYS A 173 60.86 22.00 -17.24
N THR A 174 61.05 22.56 -16.05
CA THR A 174 61.54 23.94 -15.87
C THR A 174 63.04 24.04 -15.63
N LYS A 175 63.77 22.92 -15.52
CA LYS A 175 65.22 22.89 -15.30
C LYS A 175 66.07 22.60 -16.55
N ILE A 176 65.46 22.49 -17.74
CA ILE A 176 66.18 22.19 -19.00
C ILE A 176 66.12 23.41 -19.97
N LEU A 177 65.74 24.60 -19.49
CA LEU A 177 65.60 25.79 -20.34
C LEU A 177 66.29 27.06 -19.80
N THR A 178 67.11 26.92 -18.77
CA THR A 178 68.03 27.99 -18.35
C THR A 178 69.33 27.34 -17.89
N GLU A 179 70.38 27.64 -18.65
CA GLU A 179 71.82 27.34 -18.45
C GLU A 179 72.33 25.97 -18.91
#